data_AF-A0A4R9JAU2-F1
#
_entry.id   AF-A0A4R9JAU2-F1
#
_cell.length_a   1.000
_cell.length_b   1.000
_cell.length_c   1.000
_cell.angle_alpha   90.00
_cell.angle_beta   90.00
_cell.angle_gamma   90.00
#
_symmetry.space_group_name_H-M   'P 1'
#
loop_
_entity.id
_entity.type
_entity.pdbx_description
1 polymer ?
#
loop_
_entity_poly.entity_id
_entity_poly.type
_entity_poly.pdbx_seq_one_letter_code
_entity_poly.pdbx_strand_id
1 'polypeptide(L)'
;MFASKMYSESSPFQTWEDFIDENNGGDDRLDFRTVSGTLLGSIPLGIQNTKFRTLEFDVDEFGSKSIKFELNSLPSFPLERFTVIRIRVDGIDTFGGYVFKYPRQGSSRNQKLEFQGLGFRERLKKVTIRPTIDKHFYRIQSITKAGLNVEIKLNTNVHPTINPGNVFYIKNALNSRNNGKYNVVSIMGDTLIALRPDGIEQEIAQGTITILPTQWTNPTTPVSDILKQIVLEYLPQVKGIIASTGGITTSSSVPIGGGIDLEGITIEKAFEFIRNMLGGQWKLVIEPDGRITLNPKSSAIIEKIFSSYDGQIFDFDENLDNIVNIVEVNRKKEKSEDGTTPMTLGALKSNPTSVAKYGPMEGPIDVPAYFTDEVCEALATAEINAKSEPKEEGSAKKGKWKYWKIGTYSIVTEEGYYKEILNEMDSLDGFVFPPEVAASISTAIFITGAGSLKLSFGNSAHEKEVKYSLDKRVSGLKTIYLYIYANKLGSYLRFGIGKDSFKEYLFPITINQTSNPELIAIPVANLPIDRIKEFGFIFDNPQNGTEVYIDEVAIESYTSLHKTQPLKLVKYKYTPYNKFCELTFGVNSSKQENWLAALNAKIESQSMAMKDR
;
A
#
# COMPACT_ATOMS: atom_id res chain seq x y z
N MET A 1 -27.29 -29.78 -63.84
CA MET A 1 -27.19 -31.16 -63.29
C MET A 1 -26.06 -31.17 -62.29
N PHE A 2 -26.33 -31.69 -61.10
CA PHE A 2 -25.55 -31.61 -59.87
C PHE A 2 -24.19 -32.31 -59.97
N ALA A 3 -23.19 -31.74 -59.29
CA ALA A 3 -22.03 -32.49 -58.79
C ALA A 3 -21.95 -32.29 -57.27
N SER A 4 -22.48 -33.26 -56.53
CA SER A 4 -22.36 -33.38 -55.07
C SER A 4 -20.97 -33.90 -54.71
N LYS A 5 -20.23 -33.17 -53.86
CA LYS A 5 -19.08 -33.70 -53.13
C LYS A 5 -19.51 -34.04 -51.70
N MET A 6 -19.21 -35.27 -51.32
CA MET A 6 -19.43 -35.87 -50.00
C MET A 6 -18.77 -35.02 -48.90
N TYR A 7 -19.50 -34.80 -47.81
CA TYR A 7 -18.92 -34.41 -46.52
C TYR A 7 -18.82 -35.66 -45.66
N SER A 8 -17.62 -35.90 -45.14
CA SER A 8 -17.33 -36.93 -44.15
C SER A 8 -18.14 -36.67 -42.88
N GLU A 9 -18.89 -37.67 -42.44
CA GLU A 9 -19.58 -37.66 -41.16
C GLU A 9 -18.57 -37.45 -40.02
N SER A 10 -18.70 -36.36 -39.28
CA SER A 10 -18.08 -36.20 -37.98
C SER A 10 -18.79 -37.13 -36.98
N SER A 11 -18.05 -38.05 -36.37
CA SER A 11 -18.51 -38.94 -35.31
C SER A 11 -19.38 -38.21 -34.26
N PRO A 12 -20.36 -38.91 -33.66
CA PRO A 12 -21.30 -38.30 -32.73
C PRO A 12 -20.58 -37.74 -31.50
N PHE A 13 -20.92 -36.51 -31.14
CA PHE A 13 -20.60 -35.91 -29.85
C PHE A 13 -21.05 -36.87 -28.74
N GLN A 14 -20.11 -37.36 -27.93
CA GLN A 14 -20.46 -37.88 -26.61
C GLN A 14 -20.99 -36.70 -25.79
N THR A 15 -22.31 -36.64 -25.63
CA THR A 15 -22.96 -35.81 -24.62
C THR A 15 -22.65 -36.43 -23.26
N TRP A 16 -21.68 -35.86 -22.56
CA TRP A 16 -21.51 -36.12 -21.14
C TRP A 16 -22.61 -35.33 -20.42
N GLU A 17 -23.51 -36.07 -19.78
CA GLU A 17 -24.56 -35.54 -18.91
C GLU A 17 -23.94 -34.57 -17.90
N ASP A 18 -24.65 -33.47 -17.62
CA ASP A 18 -24.27 -32.47 -16.63
C ASP A 18 -24.08 -33.15 -15.25
N PHE A 19 -22.85 -33.54 -14.93
CA PHE A 19 -22.50 -34.08 -13.63
C PHE A 19 -22.50 -32.93 -12.62
N ILE A 20 -23.66 -32.69 -11.98
CA ILE A 20 -23.77 -31.89 -10.76
C ILE A 20 -23.43 -32.83 -9.61
N ASP A 21 -22.16 -32.83 -9.19
CA ASP A 21 -21.77 -33.50 -7.95
C ASP A 21 -22.15 -32.60 -6.77
N GLU A 22 -23.26 -32.93 -6.10
CA GLU A 22 -23.75 -32.20 -4.92
C GLU A 22 -22.84 -32.37 -3.68
N ASN A 23 -21.80 -33.22 -3.73
CA ASN A 23 -20.92 -33.52 -2.60
C ASN A 23 -19.46 -33.03 -2.74
N ASN A 24 -19.07 -32.38 -3.85
CA ASN A 24 -17.71 -31.83 -4.02
C ASN A 24 -17.55 -30.44 -3.39
N GLY A 25 -17.54 -30.39 -2.05
CA GLY A 25 -17.24 -29.18 -1.27
C GLY A 25 -15.81 -28.63 -1.46
N GLY A 26 -14.89 -29.42 -2.06
CA GLY A 26 -13.47 -29.10 -2.21
C GLY A 26 -13.01 -28.67 -3.60
N ASP A 27 -13.85 -28.75 -4.64
CA ASP A 27 -13.41 -28.47 -6.01
C ASP A 27 -13.40 -26.98 -6.35
N ASP A 28 -12.35 -26.56 -7.07
CA ASP A 28 -12.28 -25.24 -7.67
C ASP A 28 -13.49 -25.03 -8.59
N ARG A 29 -14.22 -23.94 -8.39
CA ARG A 29 -15.45 -23.66 -9.17
C ARG A 29 -15.81 -22.19 -9.20
N LEU A 30 -16.65 -21.84 -10.15
CA LEU A 30 -17.21 -20.51 -10.31
C LEU A 30 -18.74 -20.58 -10.23
N ASP A 31 -19.29 -19.95 -9.19
CA ASP A 31 -20.72 -19.88 -8.90
C ASP A 31 -21.30 -18.58 -9.46
N PHE A 32 -22.42 -18.70 -10.18
CA PHE A 32 -23.22 -17.57 -10.66
C PHE A 32 -24.50 -17.45 -9.84
N ARG A 33 -24.80 -16.24 -9.37
CA ARG A 33 -25.96 -15.98 -8.52
C ARG A 33 -26.74 -14.76 -9.00
N THR A 34 -28.03 -14.72 -8.69
CA THR A 34 -28.82 -13.50 -8.79
C THR A 34 -28.31 -12.46 -7.79
N VAL A 35 -28.72 -11.21 -7.97
CA VAL A 35 -28.41 -10.15 -7.00
C VAL A 35 -29.05 -10.40 -5.63
N SER A 36 -30.15 -11.16 -5.58
CA SER A 36 -30.79 -11.59 -4.34
C SER A 36 -30.09 -12.79 -3.66
N GLY A 37 -29.05 -13.35 -4.31
CA GLY A 37 -28.23 -14.42 -3.75
C GLY A 37 -28.63 -15.84 -4.17
N THR A 38 -29.67 -16.01 -4.99
CA THR A 38 -30.12 -17.31 -5.52
C THR A 38 -29.07 -17.87 -6.49
N LEU A 39 -28.67 -19.13 -6.32
CA LEU A 39 -27.76 -19.80 -7.25
C LEU A 39 -28.43 -20.01 -8.61
N LEU A 40 -27.81 -19.51 -9.67
CA LEU A 40 -28.22 -19.73 -11.06
C LEU A 40 -27.55 -20.97 -11.64
N GLY A 41 -26.30 -21.22 -11.26
CA GLY A 41 -25.53 -22.38 -11.66
C GLY A 41 -24.05 -22.23 -11.30
N SER A 42 -23.31 -23.32 -11.45
CA SER A 42 -21.88 -23.38 -11.16
C SER A 42 -21.13 -24.02 -12.32
N ILE A 43 -19.89 -23.59 -12.55
CA ILE A 43 -19.01 -24.19 -13.54
C ILE A 43 -17.73 -24.66 -12.82
N PRO A 44 -17.38 -25.96 -12.87
CA PRO A 44 -16.16 -26.46 -12.26
C PRO A 44 -14.93 -25.90 -12.98
N LEU A 45 -13.89 -25.57 -12.23
CA LEU A 45 -12.59 -25.15 -12.72
C LEU A 45 -11.56 -26.28 -12.62
N GLY A 46 -11.81 -27.34 -11.84
CA GLY A 46 -10.88 -28.46 -11.62
C GLY A 46 -10.63 -29.35 -12.85
N ILE A 47 -11.56 -29.41 -13.80
CA ILE A 47 -11.56 -30.38 -14.91
C ILE A 47 -10.84 -29.80 -16.15
N GLN A 48 -10.21 -30.65 -16.98
CA GLN A 48 -9.69 -30.27 -18.31
C GLN A 48 -10.86 -30.21 -19.32
N ASN A 49 -10.90 -29.19 -20.19
CA ASN A 49 -12.01 -28.93 -21.15
C ASN A 49 -13.36 -28.54 -20.53
N THR A 50 -13.36 -27.53 -19.66
CA THR A 50 -14.60 -26.96 -19.11
C THR A 50 -15.34 -26.09 -20.14
N LYS A 51 -16.50 -25.53 -19.75
CA LYS A 51 -17.15 -24.47 -20.54
C LYS A 51 -16.27 -23.21 -20.68
N PHE A 52 -15.18 -23.07 -19.92
CA PHE A 52 -14.23 -21.97 -20.06
C PHE A 52 -13.19 -22.24 -21.14
N ARG A 53 -13.03 -21.25 -22.02
CA ARG A 53 -11.83 -21.13 -22.86
C ARG A 53 -10.72 -20.45 -22.09
N THR A 54 -11.02 -19.33 -21.44
CA THR A 54 -10.08 -18.57 -20.60
C THR A 54 -10.81 -17.98 -19.40
N LEU A 55 -10.10 -17.87 -18.28
CA LEU A 55 -10.56 -17.15 -17.09
C LEU A 55 -9.35 -16.46 -16.46
N GLU A 56 -9.50 -15.17 -16.17
CA GLU A 56 -8.52 -14.35 -15.48
C GLU A 56 -9.23 -13.57 -14.37
N PHE A 57 -8.69 -13.58 -13.16
CA PHE A 57 -9.20 -12.72 -12.09
C PHE A 57 -8.12 -12.25 -11.14
N ASP A 58 -8.31 -11.03 -10.64
CA ASP A 58 -7.35 -10.30 -9.84
C ASP A 58 -7.88 -10.11 -8.42
N VAL A 59 -7.05 -10.45 -7.43
CA VAL A 59 -7.30 -10.22 -6.01
C VAL A 59 -6.10 -9.49 -5.41
N ASP A 60 -6.34 -8.34 -4.78
CA ASP A 60 -5.29 -7.57 -4.12
C ASP A 60 -5.56 -7.38 -2.62
N GLU A 61 -4.74 -6.55 -1.96
CA GLU A 61 -4.85 -6.33 -0.53
C GLU A 61 -6.15 -5.69 -0.03
N PHE A 62 -7.00 -5.17 -0.93
CA PHE A 62 -8.32 -4.63 -0.64
C PHE A 62 -9.47 -5.56 -1.04
N GLY A 63 -9.15 -6.73 -1.58
CA GLY A 63 -10.11 -7.77 -1.98
C GLY A 63 -10.19 -7.95 -3.50
N SER A 64 -11.36 -8.38 -3.97
CA SER A 64 -11.59 -8.69 -5.38
C SER A 64 -11.54 -7.43 -6.26
N LYS A 65 -10.75 -7.46 -7.34
CA LYS A 65 -10.55 -6.33 -8.26
C LYS A 65 -11.37 -6.48 -9.54
N SER A 66 -11.01 -7.43 -10.38
CA SER A 66 -11.63 -7.65 -11.68
C SER A 66 -11.62 -9.11 -12.07
N ILE A 67 -12.53 -9.48 -12.96
CA ILE A 67 -12.59 -10.80 -13.58
C ILE A 67 -12.86 -10.64 -15.07
N LYS A 68 -12.24 -11.49 -15.88
CA LYS A 68 -12.49 -11.64 -17.31
C LYS A 68 -12.58 -13.13 -17.63
N PHE A 69 -13.58 -13.55 -18.39
CA PHE A 69 -13.65 -14.93 -18.86
C PHE A 69 -14.27 -15.05 -20.23
N GLU A 70 -13.85 -16.05 -20.98
CA GLU A 70 -14.39 -16.44 -22.28
C GLU A 70 -14.93 -17.86 -22.19
N LEU A 71 -16.16 -18.07 -22.67
CA LEU A 71 -16.80 -19.38 -22.69
C LEU A 71 -16.70 -20.02 -24.08
N ASN A 72 -16.55 -21.34 -24.13
CA ASN A 72 -16.65 -22.15 -25.36
C ASN A 72 -18.10 -22.22 -25.86
N SER A 73 -19.07 -22.24 -24.93
CA SER A 73 -20.51 -22.26 -25.21
C SER A 73 -21.27 -21.55 -24.09
N LEU A 74 -22.47 -21.05 -24.40
CA LEU A 74 -23.33 -20.42 -23.38
C LEU A 74 -23.80 -21.47 -22.36
N PRO A 75 -23.89 -21.11 -21.07
CA PRO A 75 -24.49 -21.97 -20.07
C PRO A 75 -26.01 -22.10 -20.29
N SER A 76 -26.61 -23.11 -19.68
CA SER A 76 -28.07 -23.37 -19.72
C SER A 76 -28.89 -22.34 -18.93
N PHE A 77 -28.22 -21.50 -18.13
CA PHE A 77 -28.82 -20.42 -17.36
C PHE A 77 -28.42 -19.05 -17.94
N PRO A 78 -29.26 -18.01 -17.77
CA PRO A 78 -28.97 -16.68 -18.29
C PRO A 78 -27.82 -16.01 -17.52
N LEU A 79 -26.89 -15.41 -18.26
CA LEU A 79 -25.82 -14.58 -17.74
C LEU A 79 -26.05 -13.12 -18.13
N GLU A 80 -26.68 -12.37 -17.22
CA GLU A 80 -27.03 -10.98 -17.43
C GLU A 80 -26.05 -10.01 -16.73
N ARG A 81 -26.17 -8.72 -17.06
CA ARG A 81 -25.46 -7.68 -16.31
C ARG A 81 -25.88 -7.74 -14.83
N PHE A 82 -24.89 -7.60 -13.96
CA PHE A 82 -25.00 -7.66 -12.50
C PHE A 82 -25.27 -9.05 -11.90
N THR A 83 -25.24 -10.13 -12.68
CA THR A 83 -25.09 -11.48 -12.13
C THR A 83 -23.88 -11.50 -11.19
N VAL A 84 -24.09 -11.99 -9.97
CA VAL A 84 -23.05 -12.10 -8.94
C VAL A 84 -22.17 -13.30 -9.28
N ILE A 85 -20.86 -13.10 -9.20
CA ILE A 85 -19.85 -14.13 -9.43
C ILE A 85 -19.13 -14.39 -8.11
N ARG A 86 -18.98 -15.66 -7.76
CA ARG A 86 -18.11 -16.10 -6.68
C ARG A 86 -17.19 -17.19 -7.19
N ILE A 87 -15.88 -17.08 -6.95
CA ILE A 87 -14.90 -18.09 -7.33
C ILE A 87 -14.34 -18.73 -6.08
N ARG A 88 -14.30 -20.05 -6.08
CA ARG A 88 -13.66 -20.88 -5.07
C ARG A 88 -12.40 -21.52 -5.65
N VAL A 89 -11.29 -21.40 -4.93
CA VAL A 89 -10.02 -22.06 -5.21
C VAL A 89 -9.55 -22.75 -3.93
N ASP A 90 -9.15 -24.02 -4.00
CA ASP A 90 -8.78 -24.85 -2.85
C ASP A 90 -9.84 -24.84 -1.73
N GLY A 91 -11.13 -24.90 -2.09
CA GLY A 91 -12.23 -24.86 -1.12
C GLY A 91 -12.50 -23.46 -0.52
N ILE A 92 -11.70 -22.45 -0.81
CA ILE A 92 -11.80 -21.10 -0.23
C ILE A 92 -12.40 -20.12 -1.25
N ASP A 93 -13.45 -19.41 -0.84
CA ASP A 93 -14.00 -18.31 -1.61
C ASP A 93 -12.90 -17.24 -1.79
N THR A 94 -12.40 -17.10 -3.03
CA THR A 94 -11.23 -16.28 -3.36
C THR A 94 -11.62 -14.98 -4.04
N PHE A 95 -12.69 -15.00 -4.85
CA PHE A 95 -13.19 -13.83 -5.57
C PHE A 95 -14.70 -13.64 -5.38
N GLY A 96 -15.13 -12.39 -5.23
CA GLY A 96 -16.52 -11.97 -5.17
C GLY A 96 -16.76 -10.69 -5.97
N GLY A 97 -17.73 -10.73 -6.88
CA GLY A 97 -18.02 -9.59 -7.73
C GLY A 97 -19.27 -9.76 -8.56
N TYR A 98 -19.35 -9.03 -9.66
CA TYR A 98 -20.50 -9.06 -10.56
C TYR A 98 -20.11 -8.84 -12.02
N VAL A 99 -20.89 -9.42 -12.93
CA VAL A 99 -20.77 -9.20 -14.38
C VAL A 99 -21.10 -7.74 -14.70
N PHE A 100 -20.22 -7.04 -15.40
CA PHE A 100 -20.44 -5.66 -15.84
C PHE A 100 -20.63 -5.57 -17.36
N LYS A 101 -19.83 -6.34 -18.11
CA LYS A 101 -19.88 -6.43 -19.57
C LYS A 101 -20.15 -7.89 -19.97
N TYR A 102 -21.02 -8.06 -20.95
CA TYR A 102 -21.41 -9.35 -21.51
C TYR A 102 -21.58 -9.21 -23.03
N PRO A 103 -21.48 -10.30 -23.81
CA PRO A 103 -21.57 -10.23 -25.26
C PRO A 103 -23.01 -9.86 -25.68
N ARG A 104 -23.17 -8.79 -26.46
CA ARG A 104 -24.47 -8.39 -27.01
C ARG A 104 -24.89 -9.34 -28.13
N GLN A 105 -26.05 -9.97 -28.00
CA GLN A 105 -26.60 -10.84 -29.05
C GLN A 105 -26.75 -10.08 -30.39
N GLY A 106 -26.44 -10.76 -31.51
CA GLY A 106 -26.66 -10.23 -32.86
C GLY A 106 -25.48 -9.52 -33.53
N SER A 107 -24.27 -9.56 -32.94
CA SER A 107 -23.13 -8.78 -33.43
C SER A 107 -22.35 -9.46 -34.57
N SER A 108 -22.20 -10.80 -34.56
CA SER A 108 -21.65 -11.61 -35.67
C SER A 108 -21.82 -13.12 -35.39
N ARG A 109 -21.71 -13.98 -36.41
CA ARG A 109 -21.69 -15.46 -36.25
C ARG A 109 -20.46 -15.98 -35.49
N ASN A 110 -19.38 -15.21 -35.43
CA ASN A 110 -18.11 -15.57 -34.77
C ASN A 110 -17.90 -14.79 -33.46
N GLN A 111 -18.99 -14.35 -32.82
CA GLN A 111 -18.88 -13.52 -31.62
C GLN A 111 -18.31 -14.33 -30.46
N LYS A 112 -17.17 -13.86 -29.91
CA LYS A 112 -16.60 -14.40 -28.69
C LYS A 112 -17.56 -14.22 -27.52
N LEU A 113 -17.77 -15.28 -26.74
CA LEU A 113 -18.56 -15.24 -25.51
C LEU A 113 -17.71 -14.70 -24.35
N GLU A 114 -17.23 -13.46 -24.50
CA GLU A 114 -16.37 -12.78 -23.53
C GLU A 114 -17.21 -11.97 -22.54
N PHE A 115 -16.96 -12.20 -21.26
CA PHE A 115 -17.56 -11.50 -20.14
C PHE A 115 -16.48 -10.80 -19.33
N GLN A 116 -16.84 -9.64 -18.76
CA GLN A 116 -15.98 -8.89 -17.85
C GLN A 116 -16.80 -8.50 -16.62
N GLY A 117 -16.18 -8.64 -15.45
CA GLY A 117 -16.78 -8.32 -14.17
C GLY A 117 -15.84 -7.51 -13.29
N LEU A 118 -16.44 -6.94 -12.25
CA LEU A 118 -15.76 -6.11 -11.26
C LEU A 118 -16.03 -6.66 -9.88
N GLY A 119 -15.05 -6.55 -8.99
CA GLY A 119 -15.25 -6.86 -7.58
C GLY A 119 -16.23 -5.89 -6.91
N PHE A 120 -16.80 -6.29 -5.77
CA PHE A 120 -17.81 -5.47 -5.08
C PHE A 120 -17.31 -4.07 -4.68
N ARG A 121 -16.00 -3.92 -4.45
CA ARG A 121 -15.35 -2.65 -4.14
C ARG A 121 -15.60 -1.54 -5.17
N GLU A 122 -15.73 -1.90 -6.45
CA GLU A 122 -15.97 -0.91 -7.50
C GLU A 122 -17.33 -0.21 -7.35
N ARG A 123 -18.27 -0.79 -6.59
CA ARG A 123 -19.52 -0.12 -6.22
C ARG A 123 -19.29 1.01 -5.23
N LEU A 124 -18.35 0.85 -4.29
CA LEU A 124 -18.06 1.84 -3.25
C LEU A 124 -17.47 3.15 -3.81
N LYS A 125 -16.84 3.08 -4.98
CA LYS A 125 -16.38 4.27 -5.72
C LYS A 125 -17.52 5.15 -6.23
N LYS A 126 -18.74 4.61 -6.35
CA LYS A 126 -19.93 5.33 -6.85
C LYS A 126 -20.90 5.75 -5.75
N VAL A 127 -20.71 5.24 -4.53
CA VAL A 127 -21.56 5.58 -3.39
C VAL A 127 -20.92 6.75 -2.65
N THR A 128 -21.67 7.84 -2.54
CA THR A 128 -21.24 9.04 -1.83
C THR A 128 -21.88 9.07 -0.44
N ILE A 129 -21.11 9.43 0.57
CA ILE A 129 -21.63 9.68 1.91
C ILE A 129 -22.47 10.95 1.85
N ARG A 130 -23.75 10.82 2.20
CA ARG A 130 -24.70 11.93 2.29
C ARG A 130 -25.34 11.89 3.67
N PRO A 131 -25.50 13.04 4.33
CA PRO A 131 -26.13 13.05 5.64
C PRO A 131 -27.58 12.57 5.52
N THR A 132 -27.98 11.68 6.42
CA THR A 132 -29.32 11.11 6.45
C THR A 132 -30.32 12.22 6.83
N ILE A 133 -31.34 12.41 6.00
CA ILE A 133 -32.42 13.40 6.22
C ILE A 133 -33.09 13.12 7.56
N ASP A 134 -33.39 14.19 8.32
CA ASP A 134 -34.05 14.15 9.63
C ASP A 134 -33.27 13.38 10.72
N LYS A 135 -32.00 13.07 10.46
CA LYS A 135 -31.07 12.48 11.42
C LYS A 135 -29.78 13.26 11.54
N HIS A 136 -29.12 13.48 10.40
CA HIS A 136 -27.89 14.25 10.28
C HIS A 136 -28.04 15.49 9.40
N PHE A 137 -29.18 15.64 8.70
CA PHE A 137 -29.46 16.78 7.85
C PHE A 137 -30.83 17.38 8.17
N TYR A 138 -30.86 18.70 8.42
CA TYR A 138 -32.05 19.44 8.82
C TYR A 138 -32.13 20.77 8.05
N ARG A 139 -33.35 21.31 7.94
CA ARG A 139 -33.60 22.66 7.43
C ARG A 139 -33.87 23.61 8.59
N ILE A 140 -33.31 24.82 8.50
CA ILE A 140 -33.51 25.86 9.50
C ILE A 140 -34.86 26.51 9.26
N GLN A 141 -35.68 26.61 10.31
CA GLN A 141 -36.91 27.40 10.33
C GLN A 141 -36.65 28.82 10.83
N SER A 142 -35.87 28.96 11.91
CA SER A 142 -35.48 30.25 12.47
C SER A 142 -34.22 30.12 13.33
N ILE A 143 -33.54 31.23 13.58
CA ILE A 143 -32.44 31.37 14.53
C ILE A 143 -32.76 32.54 15.46
N THR A 144 -32.82 32.30 16.76
CA THR A 144 -32.99 33.34 17.79
C THR A 144 -31.72 33.50 18.60
N LYS A 145 -31.45 34.72 19.07
CA LYS A 145 -30.26 35.00 19.89
C LYS A 145 -30.63 35.06 21.36
N ALA A 146 -30.03 34.21 22.17
CA ALA A 146 -30.23 34.14 23.61
C ALA A 146 -28.88 34.38 24.33
N GLY A 147 -28.56 35.65 24.58
CA GLY A 147 -27.28 36.03 25.19
C GLY A 147 -26.08 35.70 24.28
N LEU A 148 -25.21 34.80 24.73
CA LEU A 148 -24.07 34.30 23.94
C LEU A 148 -24.43 33.10 23.06
N ASN A 149 -25.65 32.56 23.21
CA ASN A 149 -26.10 31.40 22.47
C ASN A 149 -26.99 31.80 21.29
N VAL A 150 -27.01 30.92 20.30
CA VAL A 150 -28.03 30.88 19.25
C VAL A 150 -28.90 29.65 19.45
N GLU A 151 -30.21 29.85 19.36
CA GLU A 151 -31.20 28.77 19.36
C GLU A 151 -31.70 28.60 17.93
N ILE A 152 -31.51 27.41 17.38
CA ILE A 152 -31.79 27.14 15.97
C ILE A 152 -32.95 26.16 15.90
N LYS A 153 -34.08 26.66 15.41
CA LYS A 153 -35.28 25.85 15.21
C LYS A 153 -35.22 25.10 13.90
N LEU A 154 -35.50 23.80 13.93
CA LEU A 154 -35.40 22.90 12.80
C LEU A 154 -36.78 22.52 12.25
N ASN A 155 -36.79 21.91 11.06
CA ASN A 155 -38.01 21.42 10.43
C ASN A 155 -38.64 20.19 11.12
N THR A 156 -37.91 19.53 12.00
CA THR A 156 -38.33 18.32 12.72
C THR A 156 -37.55 18.19 14.03
N ASN A 157 -38.00 17.30 14.92
CA ASN A 157 -37.29 16.98 16.15
C ASN A 157 -35.88 16.45 15.87
N VAL A 158 -34.91 16.87 16.68
CA VAL A 158 -33.54 16.38 16.63
C VAL A 158 -33.53 14.89 16.95
N HIS A 159 -32.86 14.11 16.12
CA HIS A 159 -32.81 12.66 16.28
C HIS A 159 -32.11 12.25 17.60
N PRO A 160 -32.61 11.23 18.34
CA PRO A 160 -32.10 10.86 19.67
C PRO A 160 -30.63 10.43 19.75
N THR A 161 -29.99 10.17 18.61
CA THR A 161 -28.56 9.80 18.56
C THR A 161 -27.63 11.01 18.55
N ILE A 162 -28.16 12.22 18.44
CA ILE A 162 -27.41 13.46 18.52
C ILE A 162 -27.28 13.86 19.98
N ASN A 163 -26.07 14.17 20.42
CA ASN A 163 -25.77 14.47 21.80
C ASN A 163 -25.11 15.85 21.95
N PRO A 164 -25.22 16.51 23.13
CA PRO A 164 -24.34 17.62 23.49
C PRO A 164 -22.86 17.28 23.23
N GLY A 165 -22.12 18.24 22.70
CA GLY A 165 -20.73 18.09 22.26
C GLY A 165 -20.58 17.64 20.80
N ASN A 166 -21.63 17.17 20.12
CA ASN A 166 -21.54 16.88 18.69
C ASN A 166 -21.30 18.16 17.89
N VAL A 167 -20.50 18.04 16.84
CA VAL A 167 -20.20 19.13 15.91
C VAL A 167 -21.28 19.18 14.83
N PHE A 168 -21.71 20.38 14.46
CA PHE A 168 -22.58 20.60 13.32
C PHE A 168 -22.15 21.82 12.51
N TYR A 169 -22.60 21.88 11.26
CA TYR A 169 -22.35 22.97 10.34
C TYR A 169 -23.64 23.61 9.89
N ILE A 170 -23.70 24.94 9.95
CA ILE A 170 -24.73 25.73 9.28
C ILE A 170 -24.18 26.16 7.91
N LYS A 171 -24.96 25.90 6.86
CA LYS A 171 -24.67 26.30 5.49
C LYS A 171 -25.87 27.05 4.92
N ASN A 172 -25.62 28.04 4.07
CA ASN A 172 -26.63 28.79 3.31
C ASN A 172 -27.70 29.47 4.19
N ALA A 173 -27.36 29.87 5.42
CA ALA A 173 -28.22 30.73 6.23
C ALA A 173 -28.48 32.07 5.51
N LEU A 174 -29.59 32.74 5.84
CA LEU A 174 -29.94 34.04 5.25
C LEU A 174 -28.82 35.07 5.49
N ASN A 175 -28.24 35.04 6.69
CA ASN A 175 -27.09 35.85 7.04
C ASN A 175 -25.82 34.98 7.09
N SER A 176 -24.80 35.35 6.33
CA SER A 176 -23.55 34.59 6.27
C SER A 176 -22.80 34.51 7.60
N ARG A 177 -23.05 35.40 8.56
CA ARG A 177 -22.48 35.32 9.92
C ARG A 177 -22.99 34.14 10.74
N ASN A 178 -24.13 33.56 10.35
CA ASN A 178 -24.65 32.35 10.96
C ASN A 178 -24.11 31.07 10.30
N ASN A 179 -23.34 31.19 9.21
CA ASN A 179 -22.68 30.02 8.61
C ASN A 179 -21.41 29.68 9.38
N GLY A 180 -21.08 28.39 9.41
CA GLY A 180 -19.84 27.91 9.99
C GLY A 180 -20.02 26.68 10.85
N LYS A 181 -19.00 26.41 11.67
CA LYS A 181 -18.89 25.26 12.56
C LYS A 181 -19.38 25.62 13.96
N TYR A 182 -20.16 24.72 14.55
CA TYR A 182 -20.78 24.86 15.86
C TYR A 182 -20.67 23.54 16.64
N ASN A 183 -20.81 23.63 17.96
CA ASN A 183 -20.99 22.48 18.84
C ASN A 183 -22.38 22.54 19.47
N VAL A 184 -23.05 21.39 19.57
CA VAL A 184 -24.32 21.25 20.28
C VAL A 184 -24.07 21.47 21.77
N VAL A 185 -24.69 22.49 22.36
CA VAL A 185 -24.66 22.73 23.81
C VAL A 185 -25.82 21.98 24.48
N SER A 186 -27.01 22.08 23.91
CA SER A 186 -28.20 21.37 24.39
C SER A 186 -29.22 21.21 23.26
N ILE A 187 -30.21 20.35 23.50
CA ILE A 187 -31.25 19.95 22.54
C ILE A 187 -32.60 20.08 23.23
N MET A 188 -33.57 20.74 22.58
CA MET A 188 -34.93 20.90 23.07
C MET A 188 -35.92 20.58 21.94
N GLY A 189 -36.30 19.31 21.80
CA GLY A 189 -37.22 18.87 20.73
C GLY A 189 -36.65 19.13 19.34
N ASP A 190 -37.21 20.12 18.64
CA ASP A 190 -36.80 20.60 17.31
C ASP A 190 -35.76 21.72 17.34
N THR A 191 -35.26 22.08 18.53
CA THR A 191 -34.36 23.23 18.70
C THR A 191 -32.96 22.79 19.15
N LEU A 192 -31.94 23.25 18.42
CA LEU A 192 -30.53 23.11 18.80
C LEU A 192 -30.01 24.39 19.43
N ILE A 193 -29.27 24.28 20.52
CA ILE A 193 -28.63 25.42 21.17
C ILE A 193 -27.11 25.32 20.96
N ALA A 194 -26.48 26.41 20.53
CA ALA A 194 -25.03 26.48 20.34
C ALA A 194 -24.47 27.83 20.80
N LEU A 195 -23.23 27.83 21.28
CA LEU A 195 -22.51 29.05 21.65
C LEU A 195 -22.05 29.80 20.39
N ARG A 196 -22.53 31.03 20.20
CA ARG A 196 -22.09 31.91 19.10
C ARG A 196 -22.32 33.39 19.44
N PRO A 197 -21.34 34.07 20.06
CA PRO A 197 -21.48 35.45 20.53
C PRO A 197 -21.83 36.47 19.43
N ASP A 198 -21.33 36.24 18.22
CA ASP A 198 -21.52 37.07 17.01
C ASP A 198 -22.71 36.63 16.13
N GLY A 199 -23.50 35.63 16.56
CA GLY A 199 -24.68 35.16 15.84
C GLY A 199 -25.74 36.25 15.68
N ILE A 200 -26.54 36.15 14.61
CA ILE A 200 -27.59 37.11 14.24
C ILE A 200 -28.94 36.39 14.16
N GLU A 201 -30.00 37.08 14.57
CA GLU A 201 -31.36 36.55 14.47
C GLU A 201 -31.82 36.39 13.02
N GLN A 202 -32.61 35.35 12.77
CA GLN A 202 -33.17 35.01 11.48
C GLN A 202 -34.57 34.43 11.68
N GLU A 203 -35.61 35.17 11.27
CA GLU A 203 -37.00 34.71 11.39
C GLU A 203 -37.50 33.91 10.17
N ILE A 204 -36.72 33.88 9.08
CA ILE A 204 -37.08 33.25 7.81
C ILE A 204 -36.50 31.84 7.74
N ALA A 205 -37.29 30.88 7.23
CA ALA A 205 -36.87 29.51 6.99
C ALA A 205 -35.88 29.40 5.82
N GLN A 206 -34.60 29.57 6.12
CA GLN A 206 -33.51 29.49 5.13
C GLN A 206 -32.24 28.90 5.75
N GLY A 207 -31.55 28.07 4.97
CA GLY A 207 -30.31 27.42 5.38
C GLY A 207 -30.51 26.00 5.87
N THR A 208 -29.40 25.31 6.01
CA THR A 208 -29.34 23.87 6.30
C THR A 208 -28.35 23.60 7.40
N ILE A 209 -28.68 22.62 8.23
CA ILE A 209 -27.79 22.09 9.26
C ILE A 209 -27.37 20.68 8.89
N THR A 210 -26.07 20.43 8.96
CA THR A 210 -25.50 19.08 8.91
C THR A 210 -24.82 18.77 10.23
N ILE A 211 -25.34 17.79 10.97
CA ILE A 211 -24.81 17.35 12.26
C ILE A 211 -23.97 16.10 12.04
N LEU A 212 -22.69 16.15 12.44
CA LEU A 212 -21.82 15.01 12.33
C LEU A 212 -22.24 13.90 13.32
N PRO A 213 -22.17 12.61 12.92
CA PRO A 213 -22.36 11.49 13.84
C PRO A 213 -21.47 11.62 15.08
N THR A 214 -21.96 11.20 16.25
CA THR A 214 -21.20 11.30 17.52
C THR A 214 -19.81 10.68 17.40
N GLN A 215 -19.69 9.54 16.72
CA GLN A 215 -18.45 8.80 16.50
C GLN A 215 -17.41 9.64 15.73
N TRP A 216 -17.86 10.56 14.89
CA TRP A 216 -16.98 11.41 14.10
C TRP A 216 -16.56 12.65 14.86
N THR A 217 -17.12 12.91 16.04
CA THR A 217 -16.90 14.15 16.82
C THR A 217 -16.09 13.91 18.08
N ASN A 218 -16.21 12.73 18.69
CA ASN A 218 -15.56 12.44 19.96
C ASN A 218 -14.09 12.02 19.74
N PRO A 219 -13.11 12.76 20.30
CA PRO A 219 -11.68 12.55 20.08
C PRO A 219 -11.15 11.20 20.59
N THR A 220 -11.87 10.52 21.47
CA THR A 220 -11.49 9.20 21.99
C THR A 220 -12.12 8.04 21.23
N THR A 221 -12.88 8.31 20.16
CA THR A 221 -13.56 7.27 19.39
C THR A 221 -12.54 6.41 18.63
N PRO A 222 -12.58 5.07 18.78
CA PRO A 222 -11.81 4.17 17.94
C PRO A 222 -12.16 4.37 16.45
N VAL A 223 -11.15 4.38 15.58
CA VAL A 223 -11.37 4.50 14.12
C VAL A 223 -12.27 3.37 13.59
N SER A 224 -12.20 2.18 14.20
CA SER A 224 -13.13 1.07 13.90
C SER A 224 -14.60 1.43 14.09
N ASP A 225 -14.94 2.31 15.04
CA ASP A 225 -16.33 2.68 15.30
C ASP A 225 -16.85 3.73 14.30
N ILE A 226 -15.96 4.55 13.76
CA ILE A 226 -16.22 5.38 12.58
C ILE A 226 -16.57 4.49 11.39
N LEU A 227 -15.77 3.45 11.14
CA LEU A 227 -16.04 2.48 10.06
C LEU A 227 -17.38 1.75 10.27
N LYS A 228 -17.66 1.27 11.50
CA LYS A 228 -18.93 0.59 11.81
C LYS A 228 -20.13 1.48 11.51
N GLN A 229 -20.06 2.77 11.87
CA GLN A 229 -21.13 3.72 11.57
C GLN A 229 -21.31 3.87 10.05
N ILE A 230 -20.22 3.99 9.28
CA ILE A 230 -20.31 4.09 7.82
C ILE A 230 -20.97 2.85 7.21
N VAL A 231 -20.55 1.66 7.66
CA VAL A 231 -21.06 0.37 7.17
C VAL A 231 -22.55 0.21 7.46
N LEU A 232 -22.99 0.53 8.69
CA LEU A 232 -24.38 0.34 9.09
C LEU A 232 -25.33 1.37 8.48
N GLU A 233 -24.86 2.60 8.22
CA GLU A 233 -25.74 3.68 7.79
C GLU A 233 -25.77 3.88 6.27
N TYR A 234 -24.63 3.78 5.59
CA TYR A 234 -24.54 4.16 4.17
C TYR A 234 -24.47 2.96 3.20
N LEU A 235 -24.19 1.75 3.70
CA LEU A 235 -24.05 0.55 2.86
C LEU A 235 -25.25 -0.41 2.77
N PRO A 236 -26.32 -0.35 3.61
CA PRO A 236 -27.44 -1.30 3.51
C PRO A 236 -28.12 -1.38 2.13
N GLN A 237 -28.07 -0.29 1.35
CA GLN A 237 -28.69 -0.22 0.01
C GLN A 237 -27.75 -0.67 -1.12
N VAL A 238 -26.48 -0.97 -0.81
CA VAL A 238 -25.46 -1.29 -1.82
C VAL A 238 -25.53 -2.79 -2.15
N LYS A 239 -26.13 -3.12 -3.29
CA LYS A 239 -26.26 -4.49 -3.79
C LYS A 239 -24.91 -5.24 -3.82
N GLY A 240 -24.88 -6.42 -3.21
CA GLY A 240 -23.68 -7.27 -3.13
C GLY A 240 -22.72 -6.91 -1.99
N ILE A 241 -23.04 -5.89 -1.18
CA ILE A 241 -22.35 -5.60 0.08
C ILE A 241 -23.22 -6.08 1.24
N ILE A 242 -22.59 -6.73 2.22
CA ILE A 242 -23.24 -7.12 3.47
C ILE A 242 -22.93 -6.05 4.51
N ALA A 243 -23.92 -5.24 4.85
CA ALA A 243 -23.83 -4.20 5.88
C ALA A 243 -23.82 -4.83 7.29
N SER A 244 -22.69 -5.46 7.64
CA SER A 244 -22.46 -6.09 8.94
C SER A 244 -21.17 -5.58 9.54
N THR A 245 -21.15 -5.42 10.86
CA THR A 245 -19.96 -5.08 11.62
C THR A 245 -19.17 -6.31 12.09
N GLY A 246 -19.67 -7.52 11.79
CA GLY A 246 -18.97 -8.77 12.08
C GLY A 246 -17.69 -8.88 11.26
N GLY A 247 -16.54 -8.92 11.93
CA GLY A 247 -15.22 -8.90 11.30
C GLY A 247 -14.51 -7.54 11.33
N ILE A 248 -15.09 -6.54 12.00
CA ILE A 248 -14.43 -5.26 12.32
C ILE A 248 -13.91 -5.32 13.76
N THR A 249 -12.62 -5.56 13.91
CA THR A 249 -11.94 -5.54 15.21
C THR A 249 -11.78 -4.11 15.72
N THR A 250 -11.90 -3.91 17.04
CA THR A 250 -11.72 -2.60 17.68
C THR A 250 -10.29 -2.10 17.47
N SER A 251 -10.14 -0.91 16.91
CA SER A 251 -8.84 -0.27 16.67
C SER A 251 -8.41 0.64 17.81
N SER A 252 -7.21 1.20 17.73
CA SER A 252 -6.83 2.34 18.55
C SER A 252 -7.73 3.55 18.26
N SER A 253 -7.86 4.42 19.27
CA SER A 253 -8.36 5.78 19.08
C SER A 253 -7.28 6.64 18.43
N VAL A 254 -7.70 7.58 17.60
CA VAL A 254 -6.83 8.60 17.00
C VAL A 254 -7.41 9.95 17.40
N PRO A 255 -6.61 10.90 17.91
CA PRO A 255 -7.12 12.21 18.28
C PRO A 255 -7.83 12.89 17.10
N ILE A 256 -9.14 13.09 17.24
CA ILE A 256 -9.95 13.77 16.23
C ILE A 256 -10.09 15.23 16.66
N GLY A 257 -9.24 16.10 16.11
CA GLY A 257 -9.12 17.53 16.47
C GLY A 257 -10.31 18.42 16.11
N GLY A 258 -11.51 18.09 16.61
CA GLY A 258 -12.74 18.84 16.37
C GLY A 258 -13.67 18.21 15.33
N GLY A 259 -13.54 16.90 15.11
CA GLY A 259 -14.45 16.09 14.31
C GLY A 259 -14.01 15.81 12.86
N ILE A 260 -14.49 14.72 12.27
CA ILE A 260 -14.22 14.30 10.88
C ILE A 260 -15.45 14.58 10.03
N ASP A 261 -15.31 15.39 8.98
CA ASP A 261 -16.36 15.57 7.98
C ASP A 261 -16.07 14.68 6.76
N LEU A 262 -16.89 13.64 6.59
CA LEU A 262 -16.84 12.73 5.45
C LEU A 262 -18.00 12.99 4.47
N GLU A 263 -18.75 14.08 4.61
CA GLU A 263 -19.82 14.43 3.68
C GLU A 263 -19.26 14.64 2.25
N GLY A 264 -19.96 14.09 1.25
CA GLY A 264 -19.68 14.37 -0.16
C GLY A 264 -18.51 13.58 -0.75
N ILE A 265 -17.72 12.85 0.06
CA ILE A 265 -16.72 11.91 -0.46
C ILE A 265 -17.35 10.54 -0.76
N THR A 266 -16.68 9.76 -1.61
CA THR A 266 -17.09 8.39 -1.89
C THR A 266 -16.70 7.45 -0.75
N ILE A 267 -17.41 6.33 -0.61
CA ILE A 267 -17.09 5.32 0.42
C ILE A 267 -15.66 4.81 0.24
N GLU A 268 -15.20 4.59 -1.00
CA GLU A 268 -13.82 4.16 -1.23
C GLU A 268 -12.80 5.18 -0.70
N LYS A 269 -13.02 6.49 -0.93
CA LYS A 269 -12.16 7.54 -0.38
C LYS A 269 -12.22 7.61 1.14
N ALA A 270 -13.39 7.36 1.74
CA ALA A 270 -13.53 7.26 3.19
C ALA A 270 -12.74 6.05 3.75
N PHE A 271 -12.72 4.92 3.03
CA PHE A 271 -11.95 3.74 3.43
C PHE A 271 -10.45 3.97 3.29
N GLU A 272 -10.00 4.64 2.22
CA GLU A 272 -8.62 5.10 2.06
C GLU A 272 -8.20 6.02 3.21
N PHE A 273 -9.04 6.99 3.55
CA PHE A 273 -8.84 7.87 4.69
C PHE A 273 -8.69 7.09 6.01
N ILE A 274 -9.57 6.12 6.27
CA ILE A 274 -9.50 5.24 7.46
C ILE A 274 -8.20 4.42 7.49
N ARG A 275 -7.77 3.87 6.35
CA ARG A 275 -6.50 3.12 6.25
C ARG A 275 -5.29 4.00 6.62
N ASN A 276 -5.32 5.26 6.18
CA ASN A 276 -4.26 6.23 6.46
C ASN A 276 -4.27 6.65 7.94
N MET A 277 -5.45 6.88 8.54
CA MET A 277 -5.56 7.14 9.98
C MET A 277 -4.99 6.01 10.84
N LEU A 278 -5.08 4.77 10.35
CA LEU A 278 -4.55 3.57 11.00
C LEU A 278 -3.07 3.28 10.65
N GLY A 279 -2.38 4.22 9.99
CA GLY A 279 -0.95 4.14 9.67
C GLY A 279 -0.59 2.97 8.76
N GLY A 280 -1.55 2.46 7.98
CA GLY A 280 -1.34 1.28 7.13
C GLY A 280 -1.09 -0.04 7.87
N GLN A 281 -1.21 -0.07 9.21
CA GLN A 281 -0.99 -1.26 10.06
C GLN A 281 -2.22 -2.20 10.09
N TRP A 282 -3.32 -1.77 9.50
CA TRP A 282 -4.59 -2.48 9.48
C TRP A 282 -4.96 -2.85 8.04
N LYS A 283 -5.68 -3.97 7.91
CA LYS A 283 -6.17 -4.51 6.65
C LYS A 283 -7.69 -4.29 6.60
N LEU A 284 -8.12 -3.32 5.78
CA LEU A 284 -9.53 -3.03 5.47
C LEU A 284 -9.91 -3.59 4.11
N VAL A 285 -10.65 -4.70 4.10
CA VAL A 285 -10.93 -5.54 2.93
C VAL A 285 -12.43 -5.70 2.71
N ILE A 286 -12.80 -5.82 1.44
CA ILE A 286 -14.12 -6.32 1.06
C ILE A 286 -13.97 -7.78 0.66
N GLU A 287 -14.53 -8.64 1.49
CA GLU A 287 -14.43 -10.09 1.34
C GLU A 287 -15.22 -10.57 0.12
N PRO A 288 -14.92 -11.78 -0.41
CA PRO A 288 -15.63 -12.37 -1.54
C PRO A 288 -17.15 -12.55 -1.36
N ASP A 289 -17.65 -12.51 -0.13
CA ASP A 289 -19.07 -12.52 0.17
C ASP A 289 -19.72 -11.13 0.26
N GLY A 290 -18.92 -10.06 0.16
CA GLY A 290 -19.36 -8.68 0.28
C GLY A 290 -19.31 -8.13 1.71
N ARG A 291 -18.85 -8.90 2.70
CA ARG A 291 -18.59 -8.36 4.06
C ARG A 291 -17.39 -7.45 4.06
N ILE A 292 -17.40 -6.47 4.96
CA ILE A 292 -16.28 -5.56 5.18
C ILE A 292 -15.58 -5.95 6.46
N THR A 293 -14.29 -6.22 6.37
CA THR A 293 -13.46 -6.65 7.50
C THR A 293 -12.38 -5.62 7.77
N LEU A 294 -12.05 -5.43 9.05
CA LEU A 294 -10.98 -4.57 9.52
C LEU A 294 -10.21 -5.33 10.60
N ASN A 295 -8.98 -5.73 10.29
CA ASN A 295 -8.13 -6.50 11.20
C ASN A 295 -6.70 -5.96 11.21
N PRO A 296 -5.94 -6.09 12.30
CA PRO A 296 -4.51 -5.79 12.31
C PRO A 296 -3.78 -6.63 11.26
N LYS A 297 -2.80 -6.04 10.56
CA LYS A 297 -1.91 -6.81 9.68
C LYS A 297 -1.04 -7.72 10.55
N SER A 298 -1.04 -9.01 10.23
CA SER A 298 -0.14 -9.96 10.87
C SER A 298 1.26 -9.79 10.30
N SER A 299 2.26 -9.71 11.17
CA SER A 299 3.68 -9.79 10.80
C SER A 299 4.17 -11.23 10.64
N ALA A 300 3.34 -12.23 10.99
CA ALA A 300 3.71 -13.62 10.87
C ALA A 300 3.90 -14.02 9.40
N ILE A 301 4.98 -14.76 9.14
CA ILE A 301 5.25 -15.35 7.83
C ILE A 301 4.17 -16.40 7.56
N ILE A 302 3.46 -16.24 6.45
CA ILE A 302 2.41 -17.18 6.00
C ILE A 302 3.05 -18.49 5.55
N GLU A 303 4.07 -18.39 4.71
CA GLU A 303 4.76 -19.53 4.12
C GLU A 303 6.17 -19.10 3.70
N LYS A 304 7.10 -20.06 3.70
CA LYS A 304 8.44 -19.90 3.13
C LYS A 304 8.47 -20.54 1.75
N ILE A 305 8.81 -19.76 0.73
CA ILE A 305 8.87 -20.15 -0.68
C ILE A 305 10.33 -20.28 -1.07
N PHE A 306 10.68 -21.38 -1.73
CA PHE A 306 12.01 -21.60 -2.29
C PHE A 306 11.94 -21.40 -3.80
N SER A 307 12.56 -20.32 -4.28
CA SER A 307 12.64 -20.02 -5.71
C SER A 307 13.21 -21.23 -6.44
N SER A 308 12.58 -21.55 -7.57
CA SER A 308 12.92 -22.63 -8.51
C SER A 308 12.74 -24.06 -8.03
N TYR A 309 12.94 -24.37 -6.75
CA TYR A 309 12.52 -25.65 -6.17
C TYR A 309 11.00 -25.81 -6.19
N ASP A 310 10.27 -24.72 -5.89
CA ASP A 310 8.81 -24.69 -5.95
C ASP A 310 8.27 -24.43 -7.37
N GLY A 311 9.14 -24.49 -8.39
CA GLY A 311 8.82 -24.25 -9.81
C GLY A 311 8.53 -22.78 -10.16
N GLN A 312 8.88 -21.85 -9.26
CA GLN A 312 8.55 -20.44 -9.36
C GLN A 312 9.83 -19.62 -9.38
N ILE A 313 10.03 -18.84 -10.44
CA ILE A 313 11.13 -17.89 -10.55
C ILE A 313 10.60 -16.53 -10.12
N PHE A 314 11.30 -15.91 -9.18
CA PHE A 314 10.99 -14.58 -8.67
C PHE A 314 11.94 -13.56 -9.28
N ASP A 315 11.36 -12.56 -9.95
CA ASP A 315 12.07 -11.37 -10.40
C ASP A 315 11.92 -10.31 -9.30
N PHE A 316 13.03 -9.79 -8.77
CA PHE A 316 13.03 -8.73 -7.76
C PHE A 316 13.67 -7.46 -8.33
N ASP A 317 12.99 -6.34 -8.17
CA ASP A 317 13.45 -5.02 -8.59
C ASP A 317 13.28 -4.02 -7.44
N GLU A 318 14.17 -3.04 -7.32
CA GLU A 318 14.01 -1.94 -6.38
C GLU A 318 13.13 -0.84 -6.99
N ASN A 319 12.08 -0.44 -6.27
CA ASN A 319 11.24 0.69 -6.67
C ASN A 319 11.80 2.01 -6.09
N LEU A 320 12.58 2.71 -6.91
CA LEU A 320 13.11 4.05 -6.63
C LEU A 320 12.04 5.15 -6.78
N ASP A 321 11.00 4.93 -7.59
CA ASP A 321 9.98 5.93 -7.92
C ASP A 321 9.07 6.28 -6.73
N ASN A 322 9.01 5.42 -5.71
CA ASN A 322 8.15 5.61 -4.53
C ASN A 322 8.90 6.26 -3.34
N ILE A 323 10.16 6.69 -3.53
CA ILE A 323 10.92 7.35 -2.47
C ILE A 323 10.31 8.74 -2.21
N VAL A 324 9.95 9.01 -0.96
CA VAL A 324 9.53 10.33 -0.48
C VAL A 324 10.31 10.61 0.80
N ASN A 325 11.17 11.63 0.74
CA ASN A 325 12.06 11.99 1.85
C ASN A 325 11.87 13.42 2.37
N ILE A 326 10.96 14.17 1.75
CA ILE A 326 10.42 15.44 2.25
C ILE A 326 8.89 15.35 2.15
N VAL A 327 8.19 15.44 3.28
CA VAL A 327 6.72 15.36 3.34
C VAL A 327 6.18 16.69 3.85
N GLU A 328 5.31 17.29 3.04
CA GLU A 328 4.61 18.53 3.35
C GLU A 328 3.11 18.24 3.53
N VAL A 329 2.57 18.48 4.71
CA VAL A 329 1.13 18.29 4.98
C VAL A 329 0.44 19.64 4.93
N ASN A 330 -0.48 19.82 3.99
CA ASN A 330 -1.15 21.09 3.70
C ASN A 330 -2.64 21.06 4.05
N ARG A 331 -3.10 22.01 4.86
CA ARG A 331 -4.50 22.17 5.26
C ARG A 331 -5.26 23.04 4.25
N LYS A 332 -6.35 22.50 3.70
CA LYS A 332 -7.31 23.25 2.86
C LYS A 332 -8.04 24.31 3.68
N LYS A 333 -8.02 25.58 3.31
CA LYS A 333 -8.89 26.61 3.90
C LYS A 333 -10.25 26.66 3.20
N GLU A 334 -11.15 27.53 3.68
CA GLU A 334 -12.35 27.89 2.93
C GLU A 334 -11.98 28.43 1.54
N LYS A 335 -12.80 28.09 0.54
CA LYS A 335 -12.66 28.64 -0.81
C LYS A 335 -12.77 30.17 -0.74
N SER A 336 -11.77 30.87 -1.28
CA SER A 336 -11.86 32.30 -1.49
C SER A 336 -12.91 32.64 -2.56
N GLU A 337 -13.33 33.90 -2.61
CA GLU A 337 -14.36 34.41 -3.52
C GLU A 337 -14.01 34.21 -5.01
N ASP A 338 -12.72 34.05 -5.32
CA ASP A 338 -12.20 33.75 -6.66
C ASP A 338 -12.26 32.25 -7.05
N GLY A 339 -12.76 31.39 -6.15
CA GLY A 339 -12.89 29.96 -6.34
C GLY A 339 -11.63 29.15 -6.05
N THR A 340 -10.52 29.78 -5.65
CA THR A 340 -9.30 29.09 -5.20
C THR A 340 -9.45 28.62 -3.76
N THR A 341 -8.80 27.52 -3.39
CA THR A 341 -8.80 27.01 -2.01
C THR A 341 -7.41 27.26 -1.42
N PRO A 342 -7.17 28.36 -0.70
CA PRO A 342 -5.87 28.62 -0.09
C PRO A 342 -5.46 27.47 0.83
N MET A 343 -4.17 27.12 0.82
CA MET A 343 -3.61 26.06 1.67
C MET A 343 -2.79 26.69 2.79
N THR A 344 -2.71 26.02 3.94
CA THR A 344 -1.82 26.39 5.05
C THR A 344 -1.00 25.21 5.48
N LEU A 345 0.30 25.42 5.67
CA LEU A 345 1.21 24.38 6.15
C LEU A 345 0.76 23.85 7.51
N GLY A 346 0.55 22.55 7.58
CA GLY A 346 0.21 21.78 8.78
C GLY A 346 1.44 21.14 9.43
N ALA A 347 2.32 20.55 8.62
CA ALA A 347 3.59 19.98 9.06
C ALA A 347 4.57 19.90 7.89
N LEU A 348 5.87 20.01 8.17
CA LEU A 348 6.95 19.76 7.21
C LEU A 348 7.98 18.87 7.88
N LYS A 349 8.26 17.72 7.27
CA LYS A 349 9.25 16.79 7.78
C LYS A 349 10.19 16.35 6.67
N SER A 350 11.45 16.09 7.01
CA SER A 350 12.44 15.57 6.07
C SER A 350 13.32 14.51 6.73
N ASN A 351 13.85 13.59 5.92
CA ASN A 351 14.89 12.64 6.32
C ASN A 351 16.22 13.04 5.66
N PRO A 352 17.13 13.73 6.38
CA PRO A 352 18.38 14.25 5.81
C PRO A 352 19.28 13.19 5.19
N THR A 353 19.32 12.00 5.78
CA THR A 353 20.11 10.87 5.28
C THR A 353 19.60 10.40 3.92
N SER A 354 18.29 10.20 3.80
CA SER A 354 17.66 9.81 2.53
C SER A 354 17.81 10.89 1.46
N VAL A 355 17.70 12.17 1.84
CA VAL A 355 17.92 13.31 0.93
C VAL A 355 19.35 13.32 0.40
N ALA A 356 20.34 13.02 1.25
CA ALA A 356 21.73 12.96 0.83
C ALA A 356 22.03 11.75 -0.08
N LYS A 357 21.38 10.60 0.13
CA LYS A 357 21.52 9.41 -0.76
C LYS A 357 20.85 9.59 -2.12
N TYR A 358 19.60 10.04 -2.14
CA TYR A 358 18.74 9.97 -3.33
C TYR A 358 18.39 11.34 -3.92
N GLY A 359 18.84 12.44 -3.30
CA GLY A 359 18.40 13.79 -3.60
C GLY A 359 17.05 14.14 -2.98
N PRO A 360 16.60 15.41 -3.09
CA PRO A 360 15.31 15.84 -2.56
C PRO A 360 14.15 15.25 -3.36
N MET A 361 13.27 14.50 -2.69
CA MET A 361 12.08 13.85 -3.24
C MET A 361 10.85 14.23 -2.39
N GLU A 362 10.04 15.14 -2.91
CA GLU A 362 8.90 15.75 -2.20
C GLU A 362 7.58 14.99 -2.41
N GLY A 363 6.79 14.87 -1.34
CA GLY A 363 5.45 14.28 -1.36
C GLY A 363 4.45 15.11 -0.56
N PRO A 364 3.64 15.96 -1.22
CA PRO A 364 2.63 16.76 -0.53
C PRO A 364 1.40 15.92 -0.16
N ILE A 365 0.84 16.16 1.03
CA ILE A 365 -0.39 15.55 1.53
C ILE A 365 -1.39 16.66 1.85
N ASP A 366 -2.48 16.70 1.07
CA ASP A 366 -3.56 17.65 1.28
C ASP A 366 -4.58 17.12 2.28
N VAL A 367 -4.74 17.80 3.41
CA VAL A 367 -5.68 17.46 4.47
C VAL A 367 -6.77 18.54 4.65
N PRO A 368 -7.94 18.20 5.22
CA PRO A 368 -8.97 19.18 5.55
C PRO A 368 -8.52 20.27 6.53
N ALA A 369 -9.19 21.43 6.51
CA ALA A 369 -8.92 22.60 7.34
C ALA A 369 -8.81 22.33 8.84
N TYR A 370 -9.60 21.37 9.32
CA TYR A 370 -9.82 21.12 10.74
C TYR A 370 -8.74 20.22 11.37
N PHE A 371 -7.73 19.81 10.61
CA PHE A 371 -6.62 19.01 11.15
C PHE A 371 -5.74 19.86 12.07
N THR A 372 -5.42 19.32 13.25
CA THR A 372 -4.47 19.96 14.18
C THR A 372 -3.04 19.69 13.74
N ASP A 373 -2.11 20.48 14.26
CA ASP A 373 -0.68 20.35 13.94
C ASP A 373 -0.14 18.97 14.36
N GLU A 374 -0.63 18.41 15.48
CA GLU A 374 -0.20 17.09 15.96
C GLU A 374 -0.62 15.95 15.03
N VAL A 375 -1.82 16.04 14.43
CA VAL A 375 -2.30 15.05 13.44
C VAL A 375 -1.50 15.19 12.15
N CYS A 376 -1.19 16.41 11.72
CA CYS A 376 -0.36 16.67 10.56
C CYS A 376 1.06 16.12 10.76
N GLU A 377 1.66 16.33 11.93
CA GLU A 377 3.00 15.82 12.27
C GLU A 377 3.05 14.29 12.32
N ALA A 378 2.02 13.67 12.89
CA ALA A 378 1.89 12.21 12.92
C ALA A 378 1.78 11.61 11.51
N LEU A 379 1.01 12.25 10.61
CA LEU A 379 0.88 11.85 9.22
C LEU A 379 2.20 12.01 8.45
N ALA A 380 2.88 13.15 8.60
CA ALA A 380 4.18 13.40 7.98
C ALA A 380 5.23 12.37 8.42
N THR A 381 5.25 12.04 9.72
CA THR A 381 6.15 11.03 10.30
C THR A 381 5.87 9.63 9.76
N ALA A 382 4.59 9.25 9.68
CA ALA A 382 4.20 7.94 9.17
C ALA A 382 4.61 7.76 7.70
N GLU A 383 4.43 8.81 6.89
CA GLU A 383 4.76 8.78 5.47
C GLU A 383 6.29 8.70 5.25
N ILE A 384 7.09 9.50 5.96
CA ILE A 384 8.56 9.44 5.88
C ILE A 384 9.07 8.07 6.27
N ASN A 385 8.64 7.54 7.41
CA ASN A 385 9.07 6.21 7.86
C ASN A 385 8.67 5.11 6.87
N ALA A 386 7.59 5.34 6.09
CA ALA A 386 7.12 4.39 5.11
C ALA A 386 7.82 4.52 3.74
N LYS A 387 8.40 5.66 3.38
CA LYS A 387 8.84 5.94 2.00
C LYS A 387 10.24 6.55 1.87
N SER A 388 10.97 6.78 2.96
CA SER A 388 12.30 7.40 2.86
C SER A 388 13.38 6.50 2.26
N GLU A 389 13.12 5.22 2.04
CA GLU A 389 14.06 4.28 1.43
C GLU A 389 13.35 3.51 0.31
N PRO A 390 14.08 3.08 -0.73
CA PRO A 390 13.51 2.26 -1.79
C PRO A 390 12.92 0.98 -1.22
N LYS A 391 11.85 0.52 -1.85
CA LYS A 391 11.23 -0.75 -1.51
C LYS A 391 11.41 -1.72 -2.66
N GLU A 392 11.86 -2.91 -2.33
CA GLU A 392 11.89 -4.00 -3.29
C GLU A 392 10.46 -4.43 -3.66
N GLU A 393 10.25 -4.65 -4.95
CA GLU A 393 9.10 -5.33 -5.53
C GLU A 393 9.55 -6.71 -6.02
N GLY A 394 8.71 -7.71 -5.82
CA GLY A 394 8.94 -9.06 -6.30
C GLY A 394 7.80 -9.51 -7.21
N SER A 395 8.09 -10.26 -8.27
CA SER A 395 7.03 -10.86 -9.08
C SER A 395 7.36 -12.28 -9.51
N ALA A 396 6.34 -13.13 -9.60
CA ALA A 396 6.45 -14.47 -10.15
C ALA A 396 5.37 -14.68 -11.21
N LYS A 397 5.78 -14.95 -12.46
CA LYS A 397 4.84 -15.06 -13.61
C LYS A 397 4.14 -16.41 -13.72
N LYS A 398 4.65 -17.46 -13.10
CA LYS A 398 4.14 -18.84 -13.16
C LYS A 398 4.03 -19.47 -11.78
N GLY A 399 3.45 -18.73 -10.84
CA GLY A 399 3.04 -19.23 -9.52
C GLY A 399 2.16 -20.47 -9.63
N LYS A 400 2.27 -21.40 -8.67
CA LYS A 400 1.35 -22.56 -8.57
C LYS A 400 -0.10 -22.07 -8.45
N TRP A 401 -1.02 -22.70 -9.19
CA TRP A 401 -2.45 -22.50 -9.00
C TRP A 401 -2.86 -23.05 -7.63
N LYS A 402 -3.10 -22.14 -6.69
CA LYS A 402 -3.60 -22.40 -5.33
C LYS A 402 -4.23 -21.14 -4.74
N TYR A 403 -4.92 -21.26 -3.62
CA TYR A 403 -5.31 -20.08 -2.84
C TYR A 403 -4.07 -19.42 -2.23
N TRP A 404 -3.80 -18.18 -2.66
CA TRP A 404 -2.69 -17.37 -2.15
C TRP A 404 -3.24 -16.31 -1.20
N LYS A 405 -2.98 -16.48 0.10
CA LYS A 405 -3.43 -15.55 1.13
C LYS A 405 -2.59 -14.27 1.06
N ILE A 406 -3.23 -13.13 0.81
CA ILE A 406 -2.56 -11.82 0.91
C ILE A 406 -1.99 -11.61 2.33
N GLY A 407 -0.67 -11.43 2.41
CA GLY A 407 0.09 -11.13 3.63
C GLY A 407 1.58 -11.41 3.42
N THR A 408 2.35 -11.57 4.50
CA THR A 408 3.82 -11.65 4.44
C THR A 408 4.33 -13.06 4.14
N TYR A 409 5.26 -13.18 3.21
CA TYR A 409 5.95 -14.43 2.85
C TYR A 409 7.46 -14.28 3.02
N SER A 410 8.15 -15.39 3.26
CA SER A 410 9.61 -15.47 3.18
C SER A 410 9.98 -16.12 1.85
N ILE A 411 10.73 -15.42 1.00
CA ILE A 411 11.17 -15.91 -0.30
C ILE A 411 12.67 -16.13 -0.25
N VAL A 412 13.09 -17.35 -0.57
CA VAL A 412 14.50 -17.73 -0.69
C VAL A 412 14.85 -17.77 -2.17
N THR A 413 15.84 -16.99 -2.61
CA THR A 413 16.30 -17.00 -4.00
C THR A 413 17.04 -18.30 -4.33
N GLU A 414 17.25 -18.56 -5.62
CA GLU A 414 18.21 -19.59 -6.04
C GLU A 414 19.57 -19.33 -5.42
N GLU A 415 20.32 -20.39 -5.15
CA GLU A 415 21.71 -20.29 -4.73
C GLU A 415 22.56 -19.67 -5.84
N GLY A 416 23.45 -18.76 -5.47
CA GLY A 416 24.30 -18.05 -6.41
C GLY A 416 25.33 -17.19 -5.69
N TYR A 417 26.18 -16.51 -6.45
CA TYR A 417 27.11 -15.55 -5.91
C TYR A 417 26.39 -14.22 -5.69
N TYR A 418 26.14 -13.87 -4.44
CA TYR A 418 25.48 -12.63 -4.06
C TYR A 418 26.40 -11.76 -3.22
N LYS A 419 26.24 -10.43 -3.35
CA LYS A 419 26.85 -9.46 -2.46
C LYS A 419 26.08 -9.43 -1.14
N GLU A 420 26.78 -9.62 -0.03
CA GLU A 420 26.26 -9.50 1.33
C GLU A 420 27.04 -8.42 2.07
N ILE A 421 26.34 -7.46 2.66
CA ILE A 421 26.95 -6.42 3.50
C ILE A 421 27.24 -7.03 4.87
N LEU A 422 28.50 -6.97 5.31
CA LEU A 422 28.89 -7.37 6.66
C LEU A 422 28.63 -6.23 7.66
N ASN A 423 28.88 -4.99 7.25
CA ASN A 423 28.65 -3.79 8.06
C ASN A 423 28.57 -2.54 7.16
N GLU A 424 27.58 -1.66 7.41
CA GLU A 424 27.36 -0.38 6.72
C GLU A 424 28.13 0.80 7.34
N MET A 425 29.00 0.55 8.32
CA MET A 425 29.91 1.51 8.95
C MET A 425 29.26 2.80 9.48
N ASP A 426 27.97 2.75 9.79
CA ASP A 426 27.16 3.90 10.21
C ASP A 426 27.01 4.01 11.74
N SER A 427 27.54 3.03 12.49
CA SER A 427 27.64 3.00 13.94
C SER A 427 29.02 2.56 14.42
N LEU A 428 29.46 3.09 15.56
CA LEU A 428 30.68 2.66 16.24
C LEU A 428 30.47 1.38 17.07
N ASP A 429 29.23 0.91 17.20
CA ASP A 429 28.89 -0.25 18.01
C ASP A 429 29.58 -1.51 17.48
N GLY A 430 30.19 -2.28 18.38
CA GLY A 430 30.89 -3.53 18.04
C GLY A 430 32.33 -3.34 17.55
N PHE A 431 32.77 -2.11 17.30
CA PHE A 431 34.19 -1.82 17.03
C PHE A 431 35.01 -1.73 18.31
N VAL A 432 36.24 -2.21 18.22
CA VAL A 432 37.27 -2.02 19.24
C VAL A 432 38.34 -1.10 18.66
N PHE A 433 38.53 0.06 19.30
CA PHE A 433 39.49 1.07 18.90
C PHE A 433 40.65 1.14 19.89
N PRO A 434 41.89 1.29 19.42
CA PRO A 434 43.02 1.63 20.26
C PRO A 434 42.98 3.13 20.59
N PRO A 435 43.48 3.55 21.77
CA PRO A 435 43.41 4.94 22.21
C PRO A 435 44.13 5.95 21.28
N GLU A 436 45.03 5.47 20.42
CA GLU A 436 45.76 6.29 19.44
C GLU A 436 44.98 6.57 18.14
N VAL A 437 43.80 5.95 17.96
CA VAL A 437 42.94 6.16 16.80
C VAL A 437 41.63 6.79 17.26
N ALA A 438 41.38 8.03 16.83
CA ALA A 438 40.13 8.71 17.11
C ALA A 438 39.07 8.28 16.08
N ALA A 439 37.97 7.70 16.54
CA ALA A 439 36.87 7.22 15.71
C ALA A 439 35.60 8.07 15.91
N SER A 440 34.90 8.36 14.82
CA SER A 440 33.58 8.99 14.82
C SER A 440 32.77 8.55 13.60
N ILE A 441 31.48 8.87 13.56
CA ILE A 441 30.65 8.69 12.35
C ILE A 441 30.57 10.01 11.60
N SER A 442 30.87 9.98 10.30
CA SER A 442 30.73 11.12 9.42
C SER A 442 29.44 11.04 8.61
N THR A 443 28.60 12.07 8.75
CA THR A 443 27.41 12.28 7.92
C THR A 443 27.66 13.21 6.74
N ALA A 444 28.90 13.66 6.54
CA ALA A 444 29.29 14.57 5.46
C ALA A 444 29.96 13.86 4.29
N ILE A 445 30.62 12.72 4.55
CA ILE A 445 31.31 11.90 3.55
C ILE A 445 30.84 10.47 3.77
N PHE A 446 29.92 9.99 2.93
CA PHE A 446 29.42 8.61 2.94
C PHE A 446 28.91 8.25 1.54
N ILE A 447 28.73 6.97 1.26
CA ILE A 447 28.30 6.43 -0.05
C ILE A 447 27.00 5.64 0.11
N THR A 448 26.92 4.85 1.17
CA THR A 448 25.81 3.98 1.55
C THR A 448 25.46 4.26 3.03
N GLY A 449 24.32 3.73 3.52
CA GLY A 449 23.98 3.88 4.95
C GLY A 449 23.73 5.31 5.45
N ALA A 450 23.77 5.50 6.78
CA ALA A 450 23.48 6.79 7.42
C ALA A 450 24.72 7.66 7.72
N GLY A 451 25.90 7.13 7.45
CA GLY A 451 27.19 7.77 7.64
C GLY A 451 28.32 6.78 7.43
N SER A 452 29.56 7.25 7.47
CA SER A 452 30.75 6.40 7.35
C SER A 452 31.60 6.45 8.61
N LEU A 453 32.34 5.37 8.87
CA LEU A 453 33.33 5.29 9.94
C LEU A 453 34.49 6.20 9.59
N LYS A 454 34.63 7.30 10.32
CA LYS A 454 35.78 8.20 10.24
C LYS A 454 36.83 7.81 11.27
N LEU A 455 38.04 7.53 10.79
CA LEU A 455 39.23 7.24 11.59
C LEU A 455 40.25 8.36 11.38
N SER A 456 40.69 8.99 12.46
CA SER A 456 41.67 10.07 12.43
C SER A 456 42.95 9.66 13.15
N PHE A 457 44.10 9.85 12.50
CA PHE A 457 45.40 9.35 12.97
C PHE A 457 46.33 10.47 13.44
N GLY A 458 46.94 10.27 14.61
CA GLY A 458 48.09 11.05 15.08
C GLY A 458 49.44 10.38 14.78
N ASN A 459 50.54 10.95 15.30
CA ASN A 459 51.92 10.48 15.07
C ASN A 459 52.23 9.05 15.57
N SER A 460 51.32 8.37 16.29
CA SER A 460 51.56 7.11 17.01
C SER A 460 50.67 5.94 16.56
N ALA A 461 50.02 6.05 15.39
CA ALA A 461 49.04 5.04 14.92
C ALA A 461 49.66 3.83 14.19
N HIS A 462 50.99 3.69 14.15
CA HIS A 462 51.65 2.54 13.51
C HIS A 462 51.34 1.22 14.23
N GLU A 463 50.98 0.19 13.45
CA GLU A 463 50.58 -1.15 13.88
C GLU A 463 49.37 -1.16 14.83
N LYS A 464 48.60 -0.07 14.85
CA LYS A 464 47.36 0.00 15.61
C LYS A 464 46.23 -0.67 14.83
N GLU A 465 45.31 -1.27 15.57
CA GLU A 465 44.32 -2.20 15.04
C GLU A 465 42.92 -1.71 15.41
N VAL A 466 42.09 -1.50 14.40
CA VAL A 466 40.65 -1.31 14.58
C VAL A 466 39.96 -2.58 14.12
N LYS A 467 39.18 -3.21 14.98
CA LYS A 467 38.58 -4.52 14.67
C LYS A 467 37.10 -4.57 15.02
N TYR A 468 36.39 -5.41 14.28
CA TYR A 468 34.98 -5.65 14.42
C TYR A 468 34.73 -7.16 14.51
N SER A 469 34.13 -7.59 15.62
CA SER A 469 33.75 -8.98 15.79
C SER A 469 32.36 -9.23 15.22
N LEU A 470 32.24 -10.30 14.45
CA LEU A 470 30.98 -10.83 13.94
C LEU A 470 30.99 -12.36 14.03
N ASP A 471 29.98 -13.04 13.52
CA ASP A 471 30.01 -14.49 13.38
C ASP A 471 29.19 -14.92 12.16
N LYS A 472 29.87 -15.04 11.02
CA LYS A 472 29.23 -15.33 9.73
C LYS A 472 29.86 -16.55 9.11
N ARG A 473 29.05 -17.58 8.86
CA ARG A 473 29.44 -18.70 8.00
C ARG A 473 29.40 -18.25 6.55
N VAL A 474 30.40 -18.64 5.77
CA VAL A 474 30.53 -18.28 4.37
C VAL A 474 30.78 -19.53 3.53
N SER A 475 30.18 -19.60 2.35
CA SER A 475 30.44 -20.66 1.39
C SER A 475 30.92 -20.03 0.09
N GLY A 476 32.03 -20.53 -0.47
CA GLY A 476 32.58 -20.03 -1.73
C GLY A 476 32.80 -18.52 -1.73
N LEU A 477 33.53 -17.97 -0.76
CA LEU A 477 33.86 -16.53 -0.73
C LEU A 477 34.71 -16.17 -1.96
N LYS A 478 34.26 -15.20 -2.76
CA LYS A 478 34.91 -14.85 -4.05
C LYS A 478 35.63 -13.51 -3.99
N THR A 479 34.99 -12.49 -3.45
CA THR A 479 35.47 -11.10 -3.45
C THR A 479 35.10 -10.41 -2.14
N ILE A 480 35.93 -9.51 -1.66
CA ILE A 480 35.61 -8.56 -0.57
C ILE A 480 35.58 -7.15 -1.15
N TYR A 481 34.56 -6.38 -0.81
CA TYR A 481 34.35 -5.01 -1.25
C TYR A 481 34.51 -4.05 -0.07
N LEU A 482 35.29 -3.01 -0.27
CA LEU A 482 35.48 -1.92 0.69
C LEU A 482 35.24 -0.59 -0.01
N TYR A 483 34.33 0.20 0.51
CA TYR A 483 34.18 1.59 0.09
C TYR A 483 35.00 2.49 1.02
N ILE A 484 36.05 3.11 0.49
CA ILE A 484 37.02 3.87 1.27
C ILE A 484 37.28 5.23 0.63
N TYR A 485 37.37 6.26 1.46
CA TYR A 485 37.89 7.57 1.11
C TYR A 485 38.97 7.97 2.12
N ALA A 486 40.00 8.67 1.67
CA ALA A 486 40.95 9.28 2.58
C ALA A 486 41.42 10.64 2.08
N ASN A 487 41.80 11.51 3.02
CA ASN A 487 42.30 12.85 2.69
C ASN A 487 43.75 12.87 2.19
N LYS A 488 44.44 11.73 2.16
CA LYS A 488 45.82 11.58 1.68
C LYS A 488 46.00 10.32 0.86
N LEU A 489 46.97 10.35 -0.05
CA LEU A 489 47.36 9.20 -0.88
C LEU A 489 48.34 8.29 -0.16
N GLY A 490 48.33 7.00 -0.51
CA GLY A 490 49.36 6.05 -0.09
C GLY A 490 48.82 4.70 0.37
N SER A 491 49.76 3.82 0.73
CA SER A 491 49.52 2.45 1.20
C SER A 491 49.86 2.35 2.69
N TYR A 492 49.01 2.92 3.54
CA TYR A 492 49.18 2.94 5.00
C TYR A 492 48.06 2.18 5.73
N LEU A 493 47.22 1.45 4.98
CA LEU A 493 46.09 0.70 5.49
C LEU A 493 46.21 -0.75 5.02
N ARG A 494 45.98 -1.72 5.91
CA ARG A 494 45.77 -3.12 5.59
C ARG A 494 44.40 -3.54 6.10
N PHE A 495 43.59 -4.12 5.23
CA PHE A 495 42.35 -4.77 5.63
C PHE A 495 42.63 -6.23 5.99
N GLY A 496 42.00 -6.73 7.03
CA GLY A 496 42.14 -8.11 7.45
C GLY A 496 40.81 -8.79 7.71
N ILE A 497 40.78 -10.11 7.51
CA ILE A 497 39.64 -10.97 7.79
C ILE A 497 40.09 -12.36 8.24
N GLY A 498 39.30 -13.03 9.09
CA GLY A 498 39.59 -14.40 9.48
C GLY A 498 38.58 -15.00 10.45
N LYS A 499 38.83 -16.27 10.81
CA LYS A 499 37.93 -17.07 11.66
C LYS A 499 38.23 -16.92 13.15
N ASP A 500 39.49 -16.85 13.51
CA ASP A 500 39.96 -16.70 14.89
C ASP A 500 40.65 -15.34 15.10
N SER A 501 41.21 -14.75 14.02
CA SER A 501 41.68 -13.36 14.01
C SER A 501 41.59 -12.74 12.62
N PHE A 502 41.28 -11.44 12.55
CA PHE A 502 41.32 -10.69 11.29
C PHE A 502 42.73 -10.64 10.65
N LYS A 503 43.79 -10.99 11.39
CA LYS A 503 45.17 -11.02 10.89
C LYS A 503 45.53 -12.26 10.08
N GLU A 504 44.65 -13.27 10.03
CA GLU A 504 44.90 -14.49 9.26
C GLU A 504 45.14 -14.18 7.78
N TYR A 505 44.33 -13.28 7.22
CA TYR A 505 44.45 -12.84 5.84
C TYR A 505 44.46 -11.31 5.80
N LEU A 506 45.65 -10.74 5.56
CA LEU A 506 45.85 -9.28 5.46
C LEU A 506 46.09 -8.87 4.01
N PHE A 507 45.39 -7.81 3.60
CA PHE A 507 45.43 -7.26 2.26
C PHE A 507 45.84 -5.78 2.32
N PRO A 508 46.92 -5.38 1.62
CA PRO A 508 47.29 -3.98 1.53
C PRO A 508 46.23 -3.19 0.76
N ILE A 509 45.86 -2.05 1.33
CA ILE A 509 44.93 -1.10 0.75
C ILE A 509 45.73 0.12 0.32
N THR A 510 45.64 0.45 -0.97
CA THR A 510 46.32 1.63 -1.53
C THR A 510 45.26 2.66 -1.90
N ILE A 511 45.37 3.86 -1.34
CA ILE A 511 44.52 4.99 -1.68
C ILE A 511 45.13 5.73 -2.87
N ASN A 512 44.43 5.70 -4.00
CA ASN A 512 44.92 6.25 -5.27
C ASN A 512 44.43 7.68 -5.56
N GLN A 513 43.38 8.12 -4.87
CA GLN A 513 42.79 9.45 -5.03
C GLN A 513 42.26 10.01 -3.70
N THR A 514 42.14 11.34 -3.61
CA THR A 514 41.60 12.05 -2.45
C THR A 514 40.39 12.94 -2.79
N SER A 515 39.87 12.82 -4.01
CA SER A 515 38.76 13.65 -4.49
C SER A 515 37.41 13.00 -4.25
N ASN A 516 37.33 11.68 -4.43
CA ASN A 516 36.10 10.89 -4.29
C ASN A 516 36.40 9.56 -3.60
N PRO A 517 35.40 8.95 -2.95
CA PRO A 517 35.55 7.58 -2.46
C PRO A 517 35.83 6.57 -3.58
N GLU A 518 36.57 5.52 -3.25
CA GLU A 518 37.00 4.44 -4.14
C GLU A 518 36.43 3.10 -3.67
N LEU A 519 35.94 2.28 -4.61
CA LEU A 519 35.57 0.89 -4.35
C LEU A 519 36.79 -0.01 -4.54
N ILE A 520 37.22 -0.65 -3.47
CA ILE A 520 38.33 -1.60 -3.48
C ILE A 520 37.78 -3.02 -3.46
N ALA A 521 38.05 -3.78 -4.53
CA ALA A 521 37.64 -5.16 -4.68
C ALA A 521 38.83 -6.10 -4.51
N ILE A 522 38.80 -6.92 -3.47
CA ILE A 522 39.87 -7.85 -3.09
C ILE A 522 39.46 -9.27 -3.50
N PRO A 523 40.10 -9.89 -4.51
CA PRO A 523 39.78 -11.25 -4.91
C PRO A 523 40.32 -12.26 -3.90
N VAL A 524 39.45 -13.10 -3.36
CA VAL A 524 39.77 -14.04 -2.27
C VAL A 524 39.31 -15.47 -2.55
N ALA A 525 38.86 -15.77 -3.78
CA ALA A 525 38.35 -17.08 -4.20
C ALA A 525 39.28 -18.27 -3.90
N ASN A 526 40.59 -18.04 -3.79
CA ASN A 526 41.59 -19.07 -3.54
C ASN A 526 41.87 -19.31 -2.04
N LEU A 527 41.27 -18.54 -1.14
CA LEU A 527 41.53 -18.62 0.29
C LEU A 527 40.51 -19.56 0.97
N PRO A 528 40.95 -20.43 1.89
CA PRO A 528 40.07 -21.38 2.58
C PRO A 528 39.31 -20.71 3.73
N ILE A 529 38.48 -19.71 3.42
CA ILE A 529 37.66 -18.97 4.39
C ILE A 529 36.23 -19.53 4.36
N ASP A 530 35.87 -20.29 5.38
CA ASP A 530 34.53 -20.88 5.57
C ASP A 530 33.69 -20.16 6.64
N ARG A 531 34.34 -19.25 7.39
CA ARG A 531 33.73 -18.48 8.47
C ARG A 531 34.54 -17.21 8.73
N ILE A 532 33.83 -16.12 8.95
CA ILE A 532 34.39 -14.84 9.35
C ILE A 532 33.89 -14.55 10.77
N LYS A 533 34.81 -14.45 11.74
CA LYS A 533 34.46 -13.93 13.07
C LYS A 533 35.02 -12.55 13.35
N GLU A 534 35.99 -12.12 12.59
CA GLU A 534 36.59 -10.81 12.77
C GLU A 534 37.01 -10.25 11.42
N PHE A 535 36.69 -8.99 11.18
CA PHE A 535 37.39 -8.18 10.19
C PHE A 535 37.99 -6.96 10.89
N GLY A 536 38.98 -6.34 10.26
CA GLY A 536 39.58 -5.15 10.84
C GLY A 536 40.58 -4.48 9.92
N PHE A 537 41.23 -3.46 10.47
CA PHE A 537 42.15 -2.57 9.79
C PHE A 537 43.43 -2.43 10.63
N ILE A 538 44.58 -2.55 9.97
CA ILE A 538 45.90 -2.26 10.53
C ILE A 538 46.46 -1.04 9.81
N PHE A 539 47.01 -0.10 10.57
CA PHE A 539 47.58 1.13 10.01
C PHE A 539 49.11 1.10 10.06
N ASP A 540 49.76 1.33 8.92
CA ASP A 540 51.22 1.31 8.80
C ASP A 540 51.75 2.71 8.56
N ASN A 541 52.28 3.32 9.62
CA ASN A 541 52.88 4.66 9.60
C ASN A 541 52.02 5.71 8.84
N PRO A 542 50.73 5.89 9.19
CA PRO A 542 49.92 6.92 8.55
C PRO A 542 50.53 8.30 8.82
N GLN A 543 50.54 9.16 7.80
CA GLN A 543 51.01 10.53 7.96
C GLN A 543 50.15 11.30 8.98
N ASN A 544 50.73 12.25 9.71
CA ASN A 544 49.98 13.03 10.71
C ASN A 544 48.77 13.77 10.12
N GLY A 545 47.60 13.66 10.73
CA GLY A 545 46.37 14.28 10.22
C GLY A 545 45.77 13.56 9.00
N THR A 546 46.18 12.31 8.75
CA THR A 546 45.44 11.42 7.84
C THR A 546 44.08 11.11 8.45
N GLU A 547 43.05 11.19 7.62
CA GLU A 547 41.68 10.80 7.93
C GLU A 547 41.24 9.77 6.89
N VAL A 548 40.72 8.64 7.36
CA VAL A 548 40.17 7.57 6.53
C VAL A 548 38.70 7.42 6.87
N TYR A 549 37.89 7.29 5.84
CA TYR A 549 36.45 7.15 5.89
C TYR A 549 36.13 5.80 5.24
N ILE A 550 35.46 4.94 5.98
CA ILE A 550 35.10 3.59 5.54
C ILE A 550 33.60 3.48 5.63
N ASP A 551 32.98 3.15 4.51
CA ASP A 551 31.53 3.28 4.36
C ASP A 551 30.82 1.94 4.31
N GLU A 552 31.41 0.93 3.68
CA GLU A 552 30.80 -0.40 3.62
C GLU A 552 31.90 -1.45 3.59
N VAL A 553 31.68 -2.54 4.32
CA VAL A 553 32.41 -3.79 4.13
C VAL A 553 31.41 -4.84 3.69
N ALA A 554 31.58 -5.34 2.47
CA ALA A 554 30.73 -6.36 1.89
C ALA A 554 31.54 -7.50 1.30
N ILE A 555 30.90 -8.64 1.11
CA ILE A 555 31.50 -9.84 0.54
C ILE A 555 30.64 -10.37 -0.61
N GLU A 556 31.26 -11.03 -1.58
CA GLU A 556 30.57 -11.85 -2.57
C GLU A 556 30.73 -13.32 -2.18
N SER A 557 29.63 -14.00 -1.83
CA SER A 557 29.64 -15.40 -1.41
C SER A 557 28.57 -16.23 -2.10
N TYR A 558 28.78 -17.55 -2.19
CA TYR A 558 27.80 -18.48 -2.72
C TYR A 558 26.74 -18.79 -1.65
N THR A 559 25.57 -18.20 -1.78
CA THR A 559 24.50 -18.24 -0.78
C THR A 559 23.12 -18.12 -1.44
N SER A 560 22.06 -18.16 -0.65
CA SER A 560 20.72 -17.74 -1.06
C SER A 560 20.33 -16.47 -0.30
N LEU A 561 19.66 -15.55 -0.99
CA LEU A 561 19.09 -14.37 -0.35
C LEU A 561 17.75 -14.73 0.28
N HIS A 562 17.54 -14.24 1.51
CA HIS A 562 16.29 -14.41 2.25
C HIS A 562 15.55 -13.09 2.29
N LYS A 563 14.43 -13.00 1.56
CA LYS A 563 13.62 -11.80 1.47
C LYS A 563 12.30 -12.00 2.18
N THR A 564 11.88 -11.03 2.99
CA THR A 564 10.55 -11.05 3.62
C THR A 564 9.68 -10.01 2.93
N GLN A 565 8.70 -10.47 2.16
CA GLN A 565 7.93 -9.60 1.27
C GLN A 565 6.42 -9.82 1.42
N PRO A 566 5.61 -8.75 1.49
CA PRO A 566 4.15 -8.87 1.52
C PRO A 566 3.61 -9.13 0.11
N LEU A 567 2.81 -10.17 -0.07
CA LEU A 567 2.03 -10.41 -1.27
C LEU A 567 0.92 -9.36 -1.39
N LYS A 568 0.90 -8.62 -2.51
CA LYS A 568 -0.01 -7.50 -2.75
C LYS A 568 -1.08 -7.79 -3.79
N LEU A 569 -0.76 -8.59 -4.80
CA LEU A 569 -1.66 -8.91 -5.90
C LEU A 569 -1.43 -10.35 -6.35
N VAL A 570 -2.53 -11.03 -6.60
CA VAL A 570 -2.56 -12.36 -7.21
C VAL A 570 -3.48 -12.26 -8.42
N LYS A 571 -2.93 -12.59 -9.60
CA LYS A 571 -3.73 -12.76 -10.81
C LYS A 571 -3.81 -14.24 -11.14
N TYR A 572 -5.01 -14.78 -11.05
CA TYR A 572 -5.29 -16.17 -11.39
C TYR A 572 -5.51 -16.27 -12.90
N LYS A 573 -4.77 -17.14 -13.57
CA LYS A 573 -4.88 -17.36 -15.02
C LYS A 573 -5.20 -18.82 -15.33
N TYR A 574 -6.34 -19.03 -15.96
CA TYR A 574 -6.79 -20.29 -16.53
C TYR A 574 -6.84 -20.15 -18.05
N THR A 575 -6.13 -21.04 -18.73
CA THR A 575 -6.07 -21.17 -20.19
C THR A 575 -6.29 -22.64 -20.57
N PRO A 576 -6.61 -22.96 -21.84
CA PRO A 576 -7.01 -24.33 -22.22
C PRO A 576 -6.04 -25.44 -21.81
N TYR A 577 -4.74 -25.14 -21.70
CA TYR A 577 -3.70 -26.11 -21.39
C TYR A 577 -2.89 -25.78 -20.13
N ASN A 578 -3.23 -24.70 -19.40
CA ASN A 578 -2.42 -24.26 -18.28
C ASN A 578 -3.22 -23.46 -17.25
N LYS A 579 -2.91 -23.67 -15.97
CA LYS A 579 -3.43 -22.89 -14.82
C LYS A 579 -2.27 -22.45 -13.96
N PHE A 580 -2.20 -21.16 -13.68
CA PHE A 580 -1.12 -20.58 -12.88
C PHE A 580 -1.56 -19.26 -12.25
N CYS A 581 -0.76 -18.76 -11.33
CA CYS A 581 -0.93 -17.44 -10.73
C CYS A 581 0.23 -16.52 -11.13
N GLU A 582 -0.06 -15.26 -11.40
CA GLU A 582 0.96 -14.20 -11.39
C GLU A 582 0.91 -13.54 -10.03
N LEU A 583 2.04 -13.54 -9.33
CA LEU A 583 2.17 -13.00 -7.98
C LEU A 583 2.93 -11.69 -8.03
N THR A 584 2.49 -10.70 -7.27
CA THR A 584 3.21 -9.44 -7.06
C THR A 584 3.36 -9.18 -5.56
N PHE A 585 4.60 -8.98 -5.15
CA PHE A 585 5.04 -8.76 -3.78
C PHE A 585 5.65 -7.36 -3.65
N GLY A 586 5.66 -6.81 -2.42
CA GLY A 586 6.32 -5.54 -2.12
C GLY A 586 5.39 -4.34 -2.27
N VAL A 587 5.85 -3.28 -2.93
CA VAL A 587 5.00 -2.14 -3.30
C VAL A 587 4.33 -2.44 -4.63
N ASN A 588 3.11 -1.95 -4.82
CA ASN A 588 2.45 -2.03 -6.11
C ASN A 588 2.82 -0.74 -6.82
N SER A 589 3.77 -0.79 -7.76
CA SER A 589 4.05 0.35 -8.61
C SER A 589 2.75 0.87 -9.23
N SER A 590 2.39 2.12 -8.92
CA SER A 590 1.58 2.91 -9.83
C SER A 590 2.46 3.17 -11.05
N LYS A 591 2.59 2.15 -11.90
CA LYS A 591 3.44 2.14 -13.09
C LYS A 591 3.29 3.47 -13.83
N GLN A 592 4.42 4.05 -14.25
CA GLN A 592 4.54 5.23 -15.11
C GLN A 592 3.54 5.23 -16.29
N GLU A 593 3.04 4.06 -16.72
CA GLU A 593 1.93 3.88 -17.66
C GLU A 593 0.64 4.62 -17.26
N ASN A 594 0.26 4.68 -15.98
CA ASN A 594 -0.95 5.41 -15.54
C ASN A 594 -0.74 6.92 -15.57
N TRP A 595 0.47 7.40 -15.27
CA TRP A 595 0.81 8.82 -15.38
C TRP A 595 0.90 9.24 -16.85
N LEU A 596 1.57 8.46 -17.71
CA LEU A 596 1.63 8.69 -19.16
C LEU A 596 0.27 8.55 -19.83
N ALA A 597 -0.57 7.59 -19.43
CA ALA A 597 -1.93 7.45 -19.94
C ALA A 597 -2.82 8.61 -19.47
N ALA A 598 -2.67 9.09 -18.24
CA ALA A 598 -3.37 10.28 -17.74
C ALA A 598 -2.87 11.56 -18.43
N LEU A 599 -1.57 11.67 -18.71
CA LEU A 599 -0.97 12.78 -19.44
C LEU A 599 -1.41 12.80 -20.90
N ASN A 600 -1.41 11.64 -21.57
CA ASN A 600 -1.91 11.47 -22.94
C ASN A 600 -3.41 11.74 -23.03
N ALA A 601 -4.22 11.27 -22.07
CA ALA A 601 -5.65 11.61 -22.03
C ALA A 601 -5.89 13.12 -21.79
N LYS A 602 -5.03 13.78 -21.01
CA LYS A 602 -5.07 15.23 -20.79
C LYS A 602 -4.65 16.00 -22.06
N ILE A 603 -3.64 15.54 -22.79
CA ILE A 603 -3.21 16.11 -24.07
C ILE A 603 -4.28 15.90 -25.15
N GLU A 604 -4.89 14.71 -25.23
CA GLU A 604 -5.97 14.42 -26.17
C GLU A 604 -7.20 15.27 -25.90
N SER A 605 -7.65 15.38 -24.64
CA SER A 605 -8.77 16.26 -24.27
C SER A 605 -8.52 17.74 -24.56
N GLN A 606 -7.29 18.24 -24.36
CA GLN A 606 -6.91 19.60 -24.72
C GLN A 606 -6.82 19.81 -26.24
N SER A 607 -6.37 18.80 -26.98
CA SER A 607 -6.33 18.85 -28.45
C SER A 607 -7.72 18.83 -29.09
N MET A 608 -8.69 18.12 -28.48
CA MET A 608 -10.09 18.14 -28.90
C MET A 608 -10.75 19.49 -28.57
N ALA A 609 -10.50 20.04 -27.39
CA ALA A 609 -11.00 21.36 -27.00
C ALA A 609 -10.42 22.52 -27.85
N MET A 610 -9.25 22.33 -28.46
CA MET A 610 -8.65 23.29 -29.40
C MET A 610 -9.10 23.10 -30.86
N LYS A 611 -9.75 21.98 -31.20
CA LYS A 611 -10.37 21.77 -32.53
C LYS A 611 -11.81 22.28 -32.59
N ASP A 612 -12.46 22.46 -31.44
CA ASP A 612 -13.82 23.02 -31.31
C ASP A 612 -13.81 24.55 -31.08
N ARG A 613 -12.68 25.21 -31.33
CA ARG A 613 -12.54 26.67 -31.50
C ARG A 613 -12.04 26.95 -32.90
#